data_AF-A0A2G2F121-F1
#
_entry.id   AF-A0A2G2F121-F1
#
_cell.length_a   1.000
_cell.length_b   1.000
_cell.length_c   1.000
_cell.angle_alpha   90.00
_cell.angle_beta   90.00
_cell.angle_gamma   90.00
#
_symmetry.space_group_name_H-M   'P 1'
#
loop_
_entity.id
_entity.type
_entity.pdbx_description
1 polymer ?
#
loop_
_entity_poly.entity_id
_entity_poly.type
_entity_poly.pdbx_seq_one_letter_code
_entity_poly.pdbx_strand_id
1 'polypeptide(L)'
;MEVTPNVHDFGVIEKETPVTTIFTVKNTGDNPLTINDAKASCGCTVPRKPEKPILPGETGELEVTFTSKPNQAGQNITKTVTITANIPGSTKTVTIKAKVKE
;
A
#
# COMPACT_ATOMS: atom_id res chain seq x y z
N MET A 1 -5.66 11.98 -8.35
CA MET A 1 -5.21 10.58 -8.28
C MET A 1 -6.27 9.74 -7.60
N GLU A 2 -6.44 8.52 -8.09
CA GLU A 2 -7.31 7.50 -7.52
C GLU A 2 -6.49 6.26 -7.20
N VAL A 3 -6.87 5.52 -6.15
CA VAL A 3 -6.21 4.27 -5.79
C VAL A 3 -7.26 3.18 -5.65
N THR A 4 -7.09 2.10 -6.40
CA THR A 4 -8.06 1.01 -6.48
C THR A 4 -7.37 -0.36 -6.44
N PRO A 5 -7.83 -1.28 -5.57
CA PRO A 5 -8.73 -1.03 -4.44
C PRO A 5 -8.08 -0.09 -3.40
N ASN A 6 -8.81 0.34 -2.37
CA ASN A 6 -8.23 1.08 -1.23
C ASN A 6 -8.06 0.19 0.02
N VAL A 7 -8.56 -1.04 -0.02
CA VAL A 7 -8.42 -2.05 1.03
C VAL A 7 -8.09 -3.40 0.39
N HIS A 8 -7.16 -4.13 0.98
CA HIS A 8 -6.90 -5.54 0.68
C HIS A 8 -6.94 -6.35 1.97
N ASP A 9 -7.56 -7.52 1.95
CA ASP A 9 -7.55 -8.46 3.07
C ASP A 9 -6.87 -9.75 2.61
N PHE A 10 -5.73 -10.06 3.21
CA PHE A 10 -4.98 -11.28 2.95
C PHE A 10 -5.65 -12.53 3.54
N GLY A 11 -6.69 -12.36 4.37
CA GLY A 11 -7.30 -13.46 5.10
C GLY A 11 -6.36 -14.01 6.15
N VAL A 12 -6.29 -15.33 6.28
CA VAL A 12 -5.38 -15.99 7.23
C VAL A 12 -4.01 -16.17 6.60
N ILE A 13 -2.96 -15.68 7.26
CA ILE A 13 -1.58 -15.79 6.79
C ILE A 13 -0.73 -16.61 7.76
N GLU A 14 0.30 -17.27 7.24
CA GLU A 14 1.33 -17.91 8.05
C GLU A 14 2.19 -16.85 8.74
N LYS A 15 2.62 -17.15 9.97
CA LYS A 15 3.48 -16.27 10.76
C LYS A 15 4.84 -16.08 10.08
N GLU A 16 5.36 -14.86 10.16
CA GLU A 16 6.68 -14.45 9.66
C GLU A 16 6.90 -14.70 8.16
N THR A 17 5.81 -15.00 7.43
CA THR A 17 5.83 -15.20 5.99
C THR A 17 5.37 -13.92 5.30
N PRO A 18 6.12 -13.39 4.33
CA PRO A 18 5.71 -12.20 3.59
C PRO A 18 4.50 -12.50 2.71
N VAL A 19 3.53 -11.57 2.73
CA VAL A 19 2.41 -11.53 1.79
C VAL A 19 2.40 -10.19 1.08
N THR A 20 2.06 -10.19 -0.20
CA THR A 20 2.18 -9.02 -1.07
C THR A 20 0.89 -8.78 -1.84
N THR A 21 0.49 -7.51 -1.95
CA THR A 21 -0.62 -7.06 -2.80
C THR A 21 -0.19 -5.87 -3.64
N ILE A 22 -0.85 -5.67 -4.77
CA ILE A 22 -0.65 -4.51 -5.64
C ILE A 22 -1.90 -3.63 -5.56
N PHE A 23 -1.69 -2.34 -5.32
CA PHE A 23 -2.70 -1.30 -5.45
C PHE A 23 -2.45 -0.52 -6.73
N THR A 24 -3.49 -0.35 -7.56
CA THR A 24 -3.39 0.45 -8.79
C THR A 24 -3.58 1.92 -8.43
N VAL A 25 -2.63 2.76 -8.79
CA VAL A 25 -2.70 4.22 -8.66
C VAL A 25 -2.95 4.82 -10.04
N LYS A 26 -4.11 5.44 -10.24
CA LYS A 26 -4.46 6.11 -11.51
C LYS A 26 -4.22 7.61 -11.42
N ASN A 27 -3.57 8.16 -12.43
CA ASN A 27 -3.50 9.60 -12.62
C ASN A 27 -4.76 10.11 -13.30
N THR A 28 -5.58 10.84 -12.54
CA THR A 28 -6.85 11.42 -12.99
C THR A 28 -6.77 12.91 -13.27
N GLY A 29 -5.57 13.51 -13.22
CA GLY A 29 -5.35 14.91 -13.55
C GLY A 29 -4.64 15.06 -14.90
N ASP A 30 -4.35 16.31 -15.25
CA ASP A 30 -3.84 16.68 -16.59
C ASP A 30 -2.31 16.82 -16.65
N ASN A 31 -1.62 16.64 -15.52
CA ASN A 31 -0.16 16.71 -15.42
C ASN A 31 0.42 15.36 -14.95
N PRO A 32 1.70 15.05 -15.25
CA PRO A 32 2.36 13.86 -14.72
C PRO A 32 2.31 13.79 -13.18
N LEU A 33 1.87 12.64 -12.68
CA LEU A 33 1.75 12.35 -11.26
C LEU A 33 2.98 11.61 -10.77
N THR A 34 3.76 12.24 -9.90
CA THR A 34 4.91 11.60 -9.24
C THR A 34 4.53 11.24 -7.82
N ILE A 35 4.70 9.96 -7.45
CA ILE A 35 4.55 9.54 -6.07
C ILE A 35 5.84 9.88 -5.33
N ASN A 36 5.77 10.89 -4.46
CA ASN A 36 6.92 11.36 -3.68
C ASN A 36 7.26 10.39 -2.57
N ASP A 37 6.24 9.91 -1.85
CA ASP A 37 6.40 9.02 -0.71
C ASP A 37 5.26 8.02 -0.58
N ALA A 38 5.58 6.85 -0.03
CA ALA A 38 4.64 5.84 0.39
C ALA A 38 5.09 5.34 1.77
N LYS A 39 4.36 5.73 2.81
CA LYS A 39 4.77 5.48 4.20
C LYS A 39 3.80 4.54 4.90
N ALA A 40 4.32 3.42 5.38
CA ALA A 40 3.56 2.50 6.20
C ALA A 40 3.43 2.98 7.65
N SER A 41 2.34 2.58 8.32
CA SER A 41 2.11 2.87 9.75
C SER A 41 3.04 2.12 10.71
N CYS A 42 3.73 1.06 10.25
CA CYS A 42 4.66 0.27 11.04
C CYS A 42 5.72 -0.38 10.13
N GLY A 43 6.93 -0.60 10.66
CA GLY A 43 8.04 -1.20 9.90
C GLY A 43 7.86 -2.67 9.47
N CYS A 44 6.75 -3.32 9.82
CA CYS A 44 6.39 -4.64 9.31
C CYS A 44 5.66 -4.61 7.96
N THR A 45 5.38 -3.41 7.42
CA THR A 45 4.77 -3.21 6.11
C THR A 45 5.71 -2.37 5.26
N VAL A 46 6.06 -2.89 4.08
CA VAL A 46 7.01 -2.28 3.16
C VAL A 46 6.29 -1.95 1.86
N PRO A 47 6.05 -0.66 1.57
CA PRO A 47 5.51 -0.23 0.29
C PRO A 47 6.64 0.01 -0.74
N ARG A 48 6.38 -0.35 -1.99
CA ARG A 48 7.21 -0.03 -3.15
C ARG A 48 6.37 0.77 -4.14
N LYS A 49 6.68 2.06 -4.26
CA LYS A 49 6.00 3.00 -5.15
C LYS A 49 6.57 2.95 -6.58
N PRO A 50 5.83 3.44 -7.58
CA PRO A 50 6.39 3.68 -8.91
C PRO A 50 7.61 4.62 -8.86
N GLU A 51 8.65 4.29 -9.61
CA GLU A 51 9.85 5.14 -9.75
C GLU A 51 9.65 6.23 -10.80
N LYS A 52 8.86 5.93 -11.84
CA LYS A 52 8.55 6.86 -12.92
C LYS A 52 7.26 7.64 -12.64
N PRO A 53 7.13 8.88 -13.13
CA PRO A 53 5.86 9.58 -13.13
C PRO A 53 4.79 8.80 -13.91
N ILE A 54 3.55 8.86 -13.41
CA ILE A 54 2.37 8.30 -14.07
C ILE A 54 1.76 9.39 -14.94
N LEU A 55 1.70 9.20 -16.26
CA LEU A 55 1.16 10.20 -17.18
C LEU A 55 -0.37 10.36 -17.01
N PRO A 56 -0.96 11.49 -17.45
CA PRO A 56 -2.41 11.69 -17.42
C PRO A 56 -3.19 10.52 -18.00
N GLY A 57 -4.16 9.99 -17.26
CA GLY A 57 -4.98 8.85 -17.66
C GLY A 57 -4.35 7.47 -17.42
N GLU A 58 -3.02 7.40 -17.21
CA GLU A 58 -2.31 6.15 -16.99
C GLU A 58 -2.35 5.68 -15.52
N THR A 59 -1.85 4.46 -15.31
CA THR A 59 -1.79 3.79 -14.02
C THR A 59 -0.37 3.39 -13.66
N GLY A 60 -0.03 3.50 -12.38
CA GLY A 60 1.16 2.91 -11.78
C GLY A 60 0.80 1.92 -10.69
N GLU A 61 1.76 1.08 -10.30
CA GLU A 61 1.57 0.04 -9.29
C GLU A 61 2.23 0.42 -7.98
N LEU A 62 1.47 0.35 -6.89
CA LEU A 62 1.98 0.41 -5.53
C LEU A 62 1.94 -1.00 -4.95
N GLU A 63 3.09 -1.64 -4.89
CA GLU A 63 3.24 -2.93 -4.24
C GLU A 63 3.37 -2.72 -2.72
N VAL A 64 2.64 -3.51 -1.93
CA VAL A 64 2.69 -3.47 -0.47
C VAL A 64 2.91 -4.88 0.05
N THR A 65 4.05 -5.07 0.71
CA THR A 65 4.42 -6.33 1.35
C THR A 65 4.26 -6.21 2.86
N PHE A 66 3.65 -7.21 3.48
CA PHE A 66 3.50 -7.32 4.92
C PHE A 66 4.11 -8.62 5.43
N THR A 67 4.91 -8.51 6.49
CA THR A 67 5.48 -9.65 7.20
C THR A 67 5.15 -9.50 8.68
N SER A 68 4.42 -10.46 9.25
CA SER A 68 4.07 -10.38 10.67
C SER A 68 5.29 -10.51 11.57
N LYS A 69 5.26 -9.87 12.75
CA LYS A 69 6.24 -10.08 13.81
C LYS A 69 5.90 -11.34 14.63
N PRO A 70 6.87 -11.97 15.32
CA PRO A 70 6.62 -13.14 16.15
C PRO A 70 5.51 -12.96 17.20
N ASN A 71 5.42 -11.77 17.79
CA ASN A 71 4.44 -11.42 18.83
C ASN A 71 3.03 -11.09 18.30
N GLN A 72 2.80 -11.27 17.00
CA GLN A 72 1.51 -11.01 16.35
C GLN A 72 0.73 -12.30 16.04
N ALA A 73 1.25 -13.47 16.41
CA ALA A 73 0.55 -14.75 16.26
C ALA A 73 -0.86 -14.70 16.86
N GLY A 74 -1.84 -15.27 16.15
CA GLY A 74 -3.25 -15.29 16.55
C GLY A 74 -3.99 -13.94 16.46
N GLN A 75 -3.32 -12.85 16.09
CA GLN A 75 -3.92 -11.50 16.06
C GLN A 75 -4.55 -11.16 14.71
N ASN A 76 -5.60 -10.33 14.76
CA ASN A 76 -6.10 -9.61 13.59
C ASN A 76 -5.30 -8.32 13.41
N ILE A 77 -4.69 -8.17 12.24
CA ILE A 77 -3.83 -7.06 11.88
C ILE A 77 -4.56 -6.16 10.89
N THR A 78 -4.47 -4.85 11.13
CA THR A 78 -4.85 -3.81 10.16
C THR A 78 -3.71 -2.81 10.08
N LYS A 79 -3.21 -2.54 8.87
CA LYS A 79 -2.15 -1.56 8.62
C LYS A 79 -2.56 -0.65 7.48
N THR A 80 -1.97 0.53 7.48
CA THR A 80 -2.24 1.56 6.48
C THR A 80 -0.93 2.00 5.84
N VAL A 81 -1.01 2.34 4.55
CA VAL A 81 0.07 2.98 3.79
C VAL A 81 -0.47 4.29 3.26
N THR A 82 0.18 5.39 3.64
CA THR A 82 -0.14 6.73 3.18
C THR A 82 0.74 7.08 1.99
N ILE A 83 0.11 7.45 0.89
CA ILE A 83 0.71 7.79 -0.39
C ILE A 83 0.64 9.31 -0.55
N THR A 84 1.77 9.94 -0.80
CA THR A 84 1.87 11.39 -1.03
C THR A 84 2.45 11.64 -2.41
N ALA A 85 1.80 12.50 -3.19
CA ALA A 85 2.23 12.86 -4.53
C ALA A 85 2.87 14.26 -4.60
N ASN A 86 3.36 14.63 -5.78
CA ASN A 86 3.87 15.96 -6.13
C ASN A 86 2.81 17.08 -6.17
N ILE A 87 1.56 16.78 -5.81
CA ILE A 87 0.46 17.73 -5.79
C ILE A 87 0.21 18.12 -4.32
N PRO A 88 0.30 19.41 -3.95
CA PRO A 88 0.06 19.86 -2.57
C PRO A 88 -1.28 19.38 -2.03
N GLY A 89 -1.27 18.78 -0.83
CA GLY A 89 -2.46 18.23 -0.19
C GLY A 89 -3.00 16.93 -0.81
N SER A 90 -2.38 16.40 -1.87
CA SER A 90 -2.80 15.14 -2.49
C SER A 90 -2.23 13.94 -1.76
N THR A 91 -3.00 13.46 -0.78
CA THR A 91 -2.71 12.23 -0.05
C THR A 91 -3.80 11.19 -0.29
N LYS A 92 -3.41 9.92 -0.37
CA LYS A 92 -4.33 8.78 -0.37
C LYS A 92 -3.83 7.74 0.60
N THR A 93 -4.74 6.96 1.16
CA THR A 93 -4.41 5.89 2.10
C THR A 93 -4.97 4.59 1.57
N VAL A 94 -4.14 3.55 1.57
CA VAL A 94 -4.59 2.17 1.37
C VAL A 94 -4.46 1.40 2.67
N THR A 95 -5.33 0.40 2.85
CA THR A 95 -5.38 -0.44 4.03
C THR A 95 -5.10 -1.89 3.66
N ILE A 96 -4.30 -2.57 4.47
CA ILE A 96 -4.16 -4.03 4.41
C ILE A 96 -4.69 -4.64 5.71
N LYS A 97 -5.30 -5.82 5.59
CA LYS A 97 -5.81 -6.62 6.70
C LYS A 97 -5.29 -8.05 6.60
N ALA A 98 -5.12 -8.71 7.73
CA ALA A 98 -4.78 -10.11 7.82
C ALA A 98 -5.13 -10.67 9.21
N LYS A 99 -5.37 -11.97 9.31
CA LYS A 99 -5.33 -12.73 10.57
C LYS A 99 -4.06 -13.57 10.55
N VAL A 100 -3.16 -13.36 11.52
CA VAL A 100 -1.96 -14.18 11.64
C VAL A 100 -2.34 -15.50 12.31
N LYS A 101 -1.93 -16.62 11.71
CA LYS A 101 -2.08 -17.94 12.31
C LYS A 101 -1.34 -18.01 13.64
N GLU A 102 -1.84 -18.85 14.55
CA GLU A 102 -1.22 -19.10 15.85
C GLU A 102 0.11 -19.83 15.71
#